data_AF-A0AAE5MKU1-F1
#
_entry.id   AF-A0AAE5MKU1-F1
#
_cell.length_a   1.000
_cell.length_b   1.000
_cell.length_c   1.000
_cell.angle_alpha   90.00
_cell.angle_beta   90.00
_cell.angle_gamma   90.00
#
_symmetry.space_group_name_H-M   'P 1'
#
loop_
_entity.id
_entity.type
_entity.pdbx_description
1 polymer ?
#
loop_
_entity_poly.entity_id
_entity_poly.type
_entity_poly.pdbx_seq_one_letter_code
_entity_poly.pdbx_strand_id
1 'polypeptide(L)'
;MTIPVGTRTDDMHALVLQFLGSFAHIQDFIDRQLAKLFLDRVAPNTSDFLWQSAINRIRDSERPKLVLKIAADLGTDADLSCFSDVYARVKLLRDATAHAASVEIVSNDEVRLAKSRIVSNYNSYAEPSLISRTELNDAINACAWMEAQLTYVLGSSELVGKMLAGGQPIVAVKPSRLPRQWDGVVWRRVTDQDS
;
A
#
# COMPACT_ATOMS: atom_id res chain seq x y z
N MET A 1 7.74 -5.31 -8.43
CA MET A 1 8.71 -4.38 -7.82
C MET A 1 8.21 -4.16 -6.40
N THR A 2 9.01 -4.46 -5.39
CA THR A 2 8.62 -4.29 -3.97
C THR A 2 8.93 -2.87 -3.51
N ILE A 3 8.12 -2.31 -2.61
CA ILE A 3 8.43 -1.00 -2.01
C ILE A 3 9.75 -1.11 -1.22
N PRO A 4 10.77 -0.28 -1.52
CA PRO A 4 12.04 -0.35 -0.83
C PRO A 4 11.88 0.15 0.61
N VAL A 5 12.22 -0.71 1.57
CA VAL A 5 12.28 -0.38 3.00
C VAL A 5 13.73 -0.15 3.40
N GLY A 6 14.00 0.95 4.12
CA GLY A 6 15.33 1.24 4.68
C GLY A 6 16.27 2.05 3.78
N THR A 7 15.94 2.32 2.53
CA THR A 7 16.67 3.30 1.71
C THR A 7 16.32 4.71 2.16
N ARG A 8 17.24 5.35 2.89
CA ARG A 8 17.12 6.76 3.29
C ARG A 8 17.56 7.63 2.11
N THR A 9 16.63 8.39 1.54
CA THR A 9 16.98 9.51 0.67
C THR A 9 17.15 10.75 1.53
N ASP A 10 18.24 11.49 1.34
CA ASP A 10 18.48 12.73 2.09
C ASP A 10 17.62 13.88 1.58
N ASP A 11 17.07 13.77 0.35
CA ASP A 11 16.21 14.80 -0.25
C ASP A 11 14.73 14.61 0.11
N MET A 12 14.12 15.63 0.74
CA MET A 12 12.70 15.62 1.10
C MET A 12 11.77 15.57 -0.12
N HIS A 13 12.13 16.16 -1.26
CA HIS A 13 11.30 16.05 -2.47
C HIS A 13 11.27 14.61 -2.98
N ALA A 14 12.44 13.98 -3.06
CA ALA A 14 12.55 12.57 -3.41
C ALA A 14 11.74 11.69 -2.46
N LEU A 15 11.75 11.99 -1.16
CA LEU A 15 10.99 11.25 -0.16
C LEU A 15 9.47 11.39 -0.34
N VAL A 16 8.99 12.61 -0.63
CA VAL A 16 7.58 12.87 -0.98
C VAL A 16 7.16 12.07 -2.22
N LEU A 17 7.97 12.10 -3.29
CA LEU A 17 7.69 11.35 -4.51
C LEU A 17 7.72 9.83 -4.28
N GLN A 18 8.68 9.34 -3.49
CA GLN A 18 8.76 7.94 -3.09
C GLN A 18 7.51 7.52 -2.32
N PHE A 19 7.02 8.35 -1.40
CA PHE A 19 5.77 8.10 -0.70
C PHE A 19 4.57 8.01 -1.66
N LEU A 20 4.40 9.00 -2.54
CA LEU A 20 3.30 9.00 -3.52
C LEU A 20 3.35 7.77 -4.44
N GLY A 21 4.54 7.41 -4.92
CA GLY A 21 4.76 6.20 -5.72
C GLY A 21 4.44 4.93 -4.95
N SER A 22 4.83 4.85 -3.67
CA SER A 22 4.55 3.70 -2.82
C SER A 22 3.05 3.52 -2.57
N PHE A 23 2.31 4.62 -2.36
CA PHE A 23 0.85 4.55 -2.21
C PHE A 23 0.17 4.13 -3.51
N ALA A 24 0.56 4.70 -4.65
CA ALA A 24 0.03 4.31 -5.96
C ALA A 24 0.25 2.82 -6.25
N HIS A 25 1.45 2.31 -5.93
CA HIS A 25 1.77 0.89 -6.02
C HIS A 25 0.82 0.02 -5.20
N ILE A 26 0.46 0.43 -3.98
CA ILE A 26 -0.51 -0.32 -3.16
C ILE A 26 -1.90 -0.36 -3.80
N GLN A 27 -2.34 0.76 -4.38
CA GLN A 27 -3.62 0.79 -5.10
C GLN A 27 -3.59 -0.20 -6.28
N ASP A 28 -2.54 -0.15 -7.09
CA ASP A 28 -2.35 -1.07 -8.22
C ASP A 28 -2.21 -2.53 -7.78
N PHE A 29 -1.56 -2.80 -6.65
CA PHE A 29 -1.39 -4.14 -6.10
C PHE A 29 -2.73 -4.72 -5.64
N ILE A 30 -3.52 -3.95 -4.88
CA ILE A 30 -4.87 -4.37 -4.46
C ILE A 30 -5.73 -4.66 -5.70
N ASP A 31 -5.70 -3.76 -6.67
CA ASP A 31 -6.55 -3.84 -7.83
C ASP A 31 -6.10 -5.02 -8.72
N ARG A 32 -4.86 -5.00 -9.23
CA ARG A 32 -4.40 -5.94 -10.26
C ARG A 32 -3.89 -7.26 -9.72
N GLN A 33 -3.21 -7.26 -8.57
CA GLN A 33 -2.60 -8.49 -8.04
C GLN A 33 -3.57 -9.24 -7.14
N LEU A 34 -4.30 -8.55 -6.27
CA LEU A 34 -5.26 -9.24 -5.41
C LEU A 34 -6.61 -9.44 -6.11
N ALA A 35 -7.30 -8.36 -6.47
CA ALA A 35 -8.69 -8.46 -6.90
C ALA A 35 -8.86 -9.11 -8.27
N LYS A 36 -8.01 -8.79 -9.26
CA LYS A 36 -8.08 -9.43 -10.58
C LYS A 36 -7.74 -10.92 -10.52
N LEU A 37 -6.67 -11.32 -9.83
CA LEU A 37 -6.32 -12.74 -9.68
C LEU A 37 -7.41 -13.53 -8.95
N PHE A 38 -7.99 -12.94 -7.89
CA PHE A 38 -9.12 -13.55 -7.21
C PHE A 38 -10.29 -13.76 -8.16
N LEU A 39 -10.70 -12.75 -8.92
CA LEU A 39 -11.78 -12.88 -9.90
C LEU A 39 -11.50 -13.90 -10.99
N ASP A 40 -10.28 -13.91 -11.52
CA ASP A 40 -9.86 -14.88 -12.55
C ASP A 40 -9.94 -16.30 -12.04
N ARG A 41 -9.72 -16.51 -10.74
CA ARG A 41 -9.88 -17.82 -10.09
C ARG A 41 -11.34 -18.19 -9.84
N VAL A 42 -12.16 -17.28 -9.30
CA VAL A 42 -13.52 -17.60 -8.85
C VAL A 42 -14.57 -17.49 -9.96
N ALA A 43 -14.31 -16.71 -11.00
CA ALA A 43 -15.24 -16.44 -12.09
C ALA A 43 -14.52 -16.28 -13.45
N PRO A 44 -13.74 -17.27 -13.92
CA PRO A 44 -12.84 -17.14 -15.07
C PRO A 44 -13.53 -16.69 -16.38
N ASN A 45 -14.77 -17.13 -16.60
CA ASN A 45 -15.50 -16.82 -17.84
C ASN A 45 -16.11 -15.41 -17.86
N THR A 46 -16.23 -14.76 -16.70
CA THR A 46 -16.87 -13.45 -16.55
C THR A 46 -15.97 -12.43 -15.88
N SER A 47 -14.75 -12.79 -15.50
CA SER A 47 -13.84 -11.96 -14.73
C SER A 47 -13.52 -10.65 -15.43
N ASP A 48 -13.27 -10.66 -16.74
CA ASP A 48 -13.00 -9.44 -17.50
C ASP A 48 -14.22 -8.51 -17.55
N PHE A 49 -15.42 -9.06 -17.69
CA PHE A 49 -16.66 -8.28 -17.64
C PHE A 49 -16.88 -7.66 -16.25
N LEU A 50 -16.71 -8.45 -15.18
CA LEU A 50 -16.83 -7.98 -13.79
C LEU A 50 -15.76 -6.94 -13.44
N TRP A 51 -14.54 -7.15 -13.94
CA TRP A 51 -13.42 -6.23 -13.77
C TRP A 51 -13.72 -4.87 -14.40
N GLN A 52 -14.15 -4.85 -15.66
CA GLN A 52 -14.47 -3.62 -16.39
C GLN A 52 -15.68 -2.88 -15.81
N SER A 53 -16.70 -3.62 -15.33
CA SER A 53 -17.96 -3.04 -14.88
C SER A 53 -17.92 -2.56 -13.43
N ALA A 54 -17.24 -3.27 -12.52
CA ALA A 54 -17.31 -3.02 -11.09
C ALA A 54 -15.98 -2.62 -10.44
N ILE A 55 -14.87 -3.28 -10.81
CA ILE A 55 -13.64 -3.19 -9.99
C ILE A 55 -12.62 -2.18 -10.50
N ASN A 56 -12.53 -1.95 -11.82
CA ASN A 56 -11.63 -0.92 -12.37
C ASN A 56 -11.98 0.53 -11.93
N ARG A 57 -13.08 0.71 -11.19
CA ARG A 57 -13.55 2.00 -10.68
C ARG A 57 -13.75 2.03 -9.17
N ILE A 58 -13.20 1.07 -8.41
CA ILE A 58 -13.38 1.09 -6.96
C ILE A 58 -12.76 2.33 -6.34
N ARG A 59 -13.46 2.88 -5.34
CA ARG A 59 -12.97 4.04 -4.62
C ARG A 59 -11.88 3.64 -3.63
N ASP A 60 -11.00 4.57 -3.31
CA ASP A 60 -9.94 4.36 -2.30
C ASP A 60 -10.52 3.90 -0.95
N SER A 61 -11.73 4.35 -0.58
CA SER A 61 -12.42 3.93 0.65
C SER A 61 -12.97 2.50 0.63
N GLU A 62 -13.06 1.89 -0.54
CA GLU A 62 -13.62 0.54 -0.74
C GLU A 62 -12.52 -0.52 -0.83
N ARG A 63 -11.32 -0.14 -1.26
CA ARG A 63 -10.14 -1.03 -1.37
C ARG A 63 -9.87 -1.85 -0.10
N PRO A 64 -9.79 -1.27 1.11
CA PRO A 64 -9.56 -2.07 2.32
C PRO A 64 -10.67 -3.08 2.59
N LYS A 65 -11.93 -2.72 2.31
CA LYS A 65 -13.07 -3.63 2.50
C LYS A 65 -12.98 -4.81 1.53
N LEU A 66 -12.59 -4.55 0.28
CA LEU A 66 -12.37 -5.59 -0.73
C LEU A 66 -11.26 -6.56 -0.29
N VAL A 67 -10.13 -6.04 0.18
CA VAL A 67 -9.01 -6.86 0.71
C VAL A 67 -9.49 -7.79 1.82
N LEU A 68 -10.21 -7.25 2.82
CA LEU A 68 -10.73 -8.05 3.93
C LEU A 68 -11.71 -9.14 3.49
N LYS A 69 -12.56 -8.85 2.50
CA LYS A 69 -13.51 -9.83 1.95
C LYS A 69 -12.80 -10.93 1.19
N ILE A 70 -11.85 -10.59 0.33
CA ILE A 70 -11.06 -11.57 -0.41
C ILE A 70 -10.26 -12.46 0.56
N ALA A 71 -9.59 -11.87 1.55
CA ALA A 71 -8.81 -12.63 2.53
C ALA A 71 -9.68 -13.61 3.34
N ALA A 72 -10.91 -13.21 3.67
CA ALA A 72 -11.88 -14.08 4.35
C ALA A 72 -12.39 -15.21 3.44
N ASP A 73 -12.73 -14.91 2.18
CA ASP A 73 -13.19 -15.91 1.20
C ASP A 73 -12.10 -16.94 0.87
N LEU A 74 -10.83 -16.51 0.88
CA LEU A 74 -9.66 -17.37 0.72
C LEU A 74 -9.29 -18.16 1.99
N GLY A 75 -9.93 -17.87 3.14
CA GLY A 75 -9.64 -18.54 4.40
C GLY A 75 -8.23 -18.30 4.95
N THR A 76 -7.60 -17.18 4.59
CA THR A 76 -6.23 -16.88 5.04
C THR A 76 -6.18 -16.56 6.54
N ASP A 77 -5.07 -16.86 7.20
CA ASP A 77 -4.86 -16.56 8.62
C ASP A 77 -4.18 -15.20 8.85
N ALA A 78 -4.11 -14.34 7.82
CA ALA A 78 -3.52 -13.01 7.89
C ALA A 78 -4.21 -12.13 8.95
N ASP A 79 -3.45 -11.49 9.84
CA ASP A 79 -4.02 -10.53 10.81
C ASP A 79 -4.20 -9.16 10.15
N LEU A 80 -5.36 -8.97 9.53
CA LEU A 80 -5.74 -7.73 8.84
C LEU A 80 -6.57 -6.78 9.71
N SER A 81 -6.61 -7.00 11.03
CA SER A 81 -7.50 -6.25 11.94
C SER A 81 -7.25 -4.74 11.95
N CYS A 82 -6.05 -4.29 11.60
CA CYS A 82 -5.71 -2.86 11.51
C CYS A 82 -5.54 -2.34 10.07
N PHE A 83 -5.73 -3.18 9.04
CA PHE A 83 -5.42 -2.84 7.66
C PHE A 83 -6.18 -1.59 7.18
N SER A 84 -7.48 -1.52 7.45
CA SER A 84 -8.32 -0.37 7.06
C SER A 84 -7.88 0.94 7.72
N ASP A 85 -7.53 0.90 9.00
CA ASP A 85 -7.11 2.10 9.75
C ASP A 85 -5.75 2.60 9.26
N VAL A 86 -4.81 1.67 9.01
CA VAL A 86 -3.50 1.98 8.44
C VAL A 86 -3.68 2.59 7.05
N TYR A 87 -4.46 1.96 6.17
CA TYR A 87 -4.73 2.47 4.84
C TYR A 87 -5.35 3.87 4.87
N ALA A 88 -6.36 4.09 5.72
CA ALA A 88 -7.02 5.38 5.85
C ALA A 88 -6.06 6.48 6.31
N ARG A 89 -5.19 6.21 7.29
CA ARG A 89 -4.17 7.16 7.76
C ARG A 89 -3.19 7.53 6.64
N VAL A 90 -2.68 6.53 5.92
CA VAL A 90 -1.74 6.76 4.81
C VAL A 90 -2.43 7.53 3.68
N LYS A 91 -3.68 7.20 3.36
CA LYS A 91 -4.48 7.92 2.37
C LYS A 91 -4.66 9.39 2.73
N LEU A 92 -4.93 9.72 4.00
CA LEU A 92 -5.06 11.11 4.44
C LEU A 92 -3.77 11.91 4.15
N LEU A 93 -2.61 11.32 4.43
CA LEU A 93 -1.32 11.95 4.13
C LEU A 93 -1.11 12.09 2.61
N ARG A 94 -1.46 11.07 1.82
CA ARG A 94 -1.40 11.12 0.36
C ARG A 94 -2.30 12.22 -0.19
N ASP A 95 -3.53 12.34 0.29
CA ASP A 95 -4.47 13.35 -0.17
C ASP A 95 -3.97 14.76 0.16
N ALA A 96 -3.39 14.97 1.36
CA ALA A 96 -2.78 16.23 1.71
C ALA A 96 -1.63 16.59 0.75
N THR A 97 -0.78 15.60 0.44
CA THR A 97 0.43 15.76 -0.39
C THR A 97 0.10 15.94 -1.87
N ALA A 98 -0.74 15.08 -2.44
CA ALA A 98 -1.08 15.06 -3.87
C ALA A 98 -1.97 16.24 -4.29
N HIS A 99 -2.68 16.86 -3.34
CA HIS A 99 -3.53 18.03 -3.60
C HIS A 99 -2.89 19.36 -3.15
N ALA A 100 -1.61 19.36 -2.80
CA ALA A 100 -0.87 20.59 -2.54
C ALA A 100 -0.65 21.37 -3.85
N ALA A 101 -0.75 22.71 -3.78
CA ALA A 101 -0.27 23.62 -4.82
C ALA A 101 1.25 23.61 -4.92
N SER A 102 1.89 23.68 -3.75
CA SER A 102 3.34 23.75 -3.62
C SER A 102 3.78 22.86 -2.48
N VAL A 103 4.96 22.26 -2.69
CA VAL A 103 5.72 21.52 -1.69
C VAL A 103 6.99 22.34 -1.48
N GLU A 104 7.15 22.93 -0.31
CA GLU A 104 8.30 23.77 0.02
C GLU A 104 9.11 23.10 1.12
N ILE A 105 10.41 22.89 0.89
CA ILE A 105 11.31 22.42 1.94
C ILE A 105 11.51 23.55 2.95
N VAL A 106 11.13 23.30 4.20
CA VAL A 106 11.34 24.25 5.32
C VAL A 106 12.65 23.95 6.02
N SER A 107 12.99 22.66 6.14
CA SER A 107 14.23 22.18 6.74
C SER A 107 14.60 20.82 6.14
N ASN A 108 15.75 20.26 6.54
CA ASN A 108 16.12 18.90 6.14
C ASN A 108 15.10 17.83 6.56
N ASP A 109 14.23 18.12 7.53
CA ASP A 109 13.30 17.14 8.07
C ASP A 109 11.83 17.53 7.91
N GLU A 110 11.53 18.64 7.23
CA GLU A 110 10.17 19.15 7.12
C GLU A 110 9.86 19.72 5.75
N VAL A 111 8.68 19.38 5.24
CA VAL A 111 8.08 20.00 4.07
C VAL A 111 6.78 20.70 4.45
N ARG A 112 6.59 21.89 3.92
CA ARG A 112 5.34 22.62 3.98
C ARG A 112 4.53 22.35 2.72
N LEU A 113 3.27 21.97 2.92
CA LEU A 113 2.30 21.87 1.84
C LEU A 113 1.38 23.08 1.88
N ALA A 114 1.38 23.89 0.83
CA ALA A 114 0.39 24.94 0.64
C ALA A 114 -0.69 24.45 -0.33
N LYS A 115 -1.95 24.82 -0.11
CA LYS A 115 -3.06 24.49 -1.02
C LYS A 115 -3.28 25.61 -2.03
N SER A 116 -3.51 25.26 -3.30
CA SER A 116 -3.91 26.27 -4.31
C SER A 116 -5.32 26.75 -3.98
N ARG A 117 -5.55 28.06 -3.98
CA ARG A 117 -6.90 28.60 -4.08
C ARG A 117 -6.96 29.65 -5.15
N ILE A 118 -7.79 29.41 -6.16
CA ILE A 118 -8.32 30.47 -7.03
C ILE A 118 -9.42 31.16 -6.20
N VAL A 119 -9.09 32.24 -5.49
CA VAL A 119 -10.08 32.95 -4.66
C VAL A 119 -10.68 34.10 -5.48
N SER A 120 -11.94 33.96 -5.88
CA SER A 120 -12.82 35.11 -6.10
C SER A 120 -13.42 35.50 -4.74
N ASN A 121 -12.87 36.55 -4.13
CA ASN A 121 -13.37 37.24 -2.93
C ASN A 121 -13.30 36.49 -1.57
N TYR A 122 -12.65 37.17 -0.62
CA TYR A 122 -12.60 36.98 0.86
C TYR A 122 -11.69 35.91 1.50
N ASN A 123 -10.58 36.42 2.06
CA ASN A 123 -9.84 36.05 3.27
C ASN A 123 -10.30 34.80 4.07
N SER A 124 -9.91 33.62 3.61
CA SER A 124 -9.60 32.52 4.53
C SER A 124 -8.28 31.89 4.11
N TYR A 125 -7.21 32.23 4.84
CA TYR A 125 -5.93 31.55 4.72
C TYR A 125 -6.13 30.13 5.28
N ALA A 126 -6.07 29.11 4.42
CA ALA A 126 -5.93 27.75 4.93
C ALA A 126 -4.51 27.63 5.46
N GLU A 127 -4.35 27.28 6.74
CA GLU A 127 -3.02 27.10 7.31
C GLU A 127 -2.26 26.00 6.55
N PRO A 128 -1.03 26.27 6.10
CA PRO A 128 -0.19 25.26 5.48
C PRO A 128 0.05 24.09 6.44
N SER A 129 0.01 22.86 5.93
CA SER A 129 0.36 21.68 6.74
C SER A 129 1.86 21.42 6.66
N LEU A 130 2.50 21.20 7.82
CA LEU A 130 3.87 20.70 7.90
C LEU A 130 3.84 19.19 7.99
N ILE A 131 4.69 18.53 7.21
CA ILE A 131 4.91 17.08 7.25
C ILE A 131 6.39 16.84 7.51
N SER A 132 6.67 15.98 8.49
CA SER A 132 8.02 15.59 8.83
C SER A 132 8.55 14.42 7.97
N ARG A 133 9.87 14.31 7.88
CA ARG A 133 10.59 13.16 7.31
C ARG A 133 10.15 11.85 7.97
N THR A 134 9.95 11.87 9.28
CA THR A 134 9.51 10.70 10.05
C THR A 134 8.12 10.25 9.62
N GLU A 135 7.18 11.18 9.42
CA GLU A 135 5.83 10.85 8.94
C GLU A 135 5.84 10.23 7.55
N LEU A 136 6.66 10.76 6.62
CA LEU A 136 6.81 10.19 5.28
C LEU A 136 7.43 8.78 5.32
N ASN A 137 8.46 8.58 6.12
CA ASN A 137 9.08 7.26 6.29
C ASN A 137 8.12 6.25 6.93
N ASP A 138 7.39 6.65 7.97
CA ASP A 138 6.36 5.81 8.61
C ASP A 138 5.27 5.43 7.60
N ALA A 139 4.88 6.36 6.72
CA ALA A 139 3.89 6.10 5.67
C ALA A 139 4.41 5.17 4.57
N ILE A 140 5.66 5.34 4.12
CA ILE A 140 6.32 4.43 3.17
C ILE A 140 6.41 3.02 3.77
N ASN A 141 6.83 2.91 5.03
CA ASN A 141 6.91 1.64 5.74
C ASN A 141 5.51 1.00 5.90
N ALA A 142 4.48 1.80 6.16
CA ALA A 142 3.10 1.32 6.20
C ALA A 142 2.64 0.80 4.83
N CYS A 143 3.02 1.45 3.72
CA CYS A 143 2.76 0.92 2.38
C CYS A 143 3.48 -0.42 2.16
N ALA A 144 4.76 -0.52 2.50
CA ALA A 144 5.50 -1.79 2.38
C ALA A 144 4.89 -2.91 3.24
N TRP A 145 4.45 -2.59 4.46
CA TRP A 145 3.74 -3.53 5.31
C TRP A 145 2.40 -3.98 4.69
N MET A 146 1.64 -3.06 4.08
CA MET A 146 0.40 -3.41 3.36
C MET A 146 0.70 -4.33 2.17
N GLU A 147 1.77 -4.08 1.41
CA GLU A 147 2.20 -4.99 0.33
C GLU A 147 2.53 -6.38 0.86
N ALA A 148 3.24 -6.45 1.99
CA ALA A 148 3.58 -7.72 2.64
C ALA A 148 2.33 -8.49 3.09
N GLN A 149 1.33 -7.80 3.65
CA GLN A 149 0.05 -8.42 4.02
C GLN A 149 -0.69 -8.98 2.79
N LEU A 150 -0.78 -8.20 1.72
CA LEU A 150 -1.41 -8.64 0.46
C LEU A 150 -0.66 -9.80 -0.18
N THR A 151 0.67 -9.75 -0.15
CA THR A 151 1.55 -10.81 -0.63
C THR A 151 1.36 -12.09 0.16
N TYR A 152 1.24 -11.99 1.49
CA TYR A 152 0.95 -13.14 2.33
C TYR A 152 -0.45 -13.71 2.03
N VAL A 153 -1.48 -12.89 1.87
CA VAL A 153 -2.82 -13.35 1.46
C VAL A 153 -2.77 -14.11 0.12
N LEU A 154 -2.02 -13.61 -0.86
CA LEU A 154 -1.82 -14.29 -2.13
C LEU A 154 -1.02 -15.59 -2.01
N GLY A 155 0.09 -15.58 -1.26
CA GLY A 155 1.02 -16.72 -1.17
C GLY A 155 0.60 -17.82 -0.21
N SER A 156 -0.22 -17.51 0.81
CA SER A 156 -0.82 -18.49 1.73
C SER A 156 -2.12 -19.09 1.18
N SER A 157 -2.67 -18.54 0.09
CA SER A 157 -3.81 -19.08 -0.62
C SER A 157 -3.36 -19.84 -1.87
N GLU A 158 -4.28 -20.62 -2.46
CA GLU A 158 -4.04 -21.30 -3.74
C GLU A 158 -4.20 -20.36 -4.96
N LEU A 159 -4.20 -19.04 -4.76
CA LEU A 159 -4.31 -18.07 -5.87
C LEU A 159 -3.04 -18.00 -6.71
N VAL A 160 -1.88 -18.22 -6.09
CA VAL A 160 -0.59 -18.17 -6.77
C VAL A 160 0.07 -19.54 -6.68
N GLY A 161 0.64 -20.00 -7.80
CA GLY A 161 1.42 -21.24 -7.83
C GLY A 161 2.69 -21.14 -6.97
N LYS A 162 3.42 -22.27 -6.86
CA LYS A 162 4.71 -22.31 -6.15
C LYS A 162 5.65 -21.22 -6.67
N MET A 163 6.12 -20.37 -5.78
CA MET A 163 7.05 -19.29 -6.10
C MET A 163 8.49 -19.75 -5.94
N LEU A 164 9.35 -19.38 -6.89
CA LEU A 164 10.77 -19.75 -6.91
C LEU A 164 11.64 -18.48 -6.94
N ALA A 165 12.71 -18.47 -6.16
CA ALA A 165 13.78 -17.47 -6.23
C ALA A 165 15.11 -18.16 -6.50
N GLY A 166 15.71 -17.93 -7.67
CA GLY A 166 16.94 -18.61 -8.07
C GLY A 166 16.79 -20.14 -8.13
N GLY A 167 15.63 -20.63 -8.54
CA GLY A 167 15.31 -22.06 -8.60
C GLY A 167 14.92 -22.70 -7.26
N GLN A 168 14.98 -21.97 -6.16
CA GLN A 168 14.62 -22.46 -4.82
C GLN A 168 13.20 -22.03 -4.43
N PRO A 169 12.36 -22.93 -3.88
CA PRO A 169 11.05 -22.57 -3.36
C PRO A 169 11.13 -21.50 -2.28
N ILE A 170 10.24 -20.51 -2.40
CA ILE A 170 10.04 -19.48 -1.38
C ILE A 170 8.58 -19.46 -0.94
N VAL A 171 8.37 -19.05 0.31
CA VAL A 171 7.06 -18.86 0.92
C VAL A 171 6.93 -17.45 1.45
N ALA A 172 5.71 -16.91 1.37
CA ALA A 172 5.40 -15.61 1.97
C ALA A 172 5.44 -15.76 3.50
N VAL A 173 6.13 -14.83 4.17
CA VAL A 173 6.21 -14.78 5.62
C VAL A 173 5.04 -13.95 6.14
N LYS A 174 4.34 -14.46 7.15
CA LYS A 174 3.24 -13.76 7.81
C LYS A 174 3.76 -12.47 8.45
N PRO A 175 3.32 -11.28 7.99
CA PRO A 175 3.74 -10.03 8.62
C PRO A 175 3.11 -9.89 10.01
N SER A 176 3.73 -9.09 10.87
CA SER A 176 3.13 -8.74 12.17
C SER A 176 1.82 -7.98 11.99
N ARG A 177 0.98 -8.00 13.03
CA ARG A 177 -0.28 -7.26 13.07
C ARG A 177 -0.11 -5.76 12.79
N LEU A 178 0.94 -5.13 13.31
CA LEU A 178 1.17 -3.68 13.18
C LEU A 178 2.41 -3.38 12.32
N PRO A 179 2.40 -2.30 11.50
CA PRO A 179 3.56 -1.93 10.68
C PRO A 179 4.86 -1.71 11.46
N ARG A 180 4.77 -1.14 12.68
CA ARG A 180 5.94 -0.84 13.53
C ARG A 180 6.59 -2.07 14.16
N GLN A 181 5.90 -3.20 14.13
CA GLN A 181 6.38 -4.47 14.69
C GLN A 181 6.92 -5.41 13.61
N TRP A 182 6.80 -5.01 12.33
CA TRP A 182 7.18 -5.84 11.20
C TRP A 182 8.68 -5.71 10.97
N ASP A 183 9.34 -6.84 10.75
CA ASP A 183 10.78 -6.95 10.55
C ASP A 183 11.23 -6.66 9.10
N GLY A 184 10.29 -6.36 8.21
CA GLY A 184 10.55 -6.09 6.80
C GLY A 184 10.69 -7.34 5.94
N VAL A 185 10.56 -8.54 6.50
CA VAL A 185 10.70 -9.78 5.74
C VAL A 185 9.37 -10.13 5.07
N VAL A 186 9.41 -10.31 3.75
CA VAL A 186 8.24 -10.73 2.93
C VAL A 186 8.36 -12.19 2.51
N TRP A 187 9.56 -12.65 2.17
CA TRP A 187 9.80 -13.99 1.62
C TRP A 187 10.86 -14.72 2.42
N ARG A 188 10.67 -16.02 2.60
CA ARG A 188 11.68 -16.93 3.15
C ARG A 188 11.87 -18.12 2.23
N ARG A 189 13.09 -18.62 2.12
CA ARG A 189 13.37 -19.90 1.44
C ARG A 189 12.77 -21.03 2.25
N VAL A 190 12.13 -21.98 1.56
CA VAL A 190 11.74 -23.25 2.19
C VAL A 190 13.03 -24.04 2.38
N THR A 191 13.48 -24.17 3.62
CA THR A 191 14.55 -25.10 3.98
C THR A 191 13.93 -26.45 4.30
N ASP A 192 14.58 -27.55 3.93
CA ASP A 192 14.08 -28.93 4.05
C ASP A 192 13.65 -29.38 5.47
N GLN A 193 13.77 -28.52 6.49
CA GLN A 193 13.34 -28.78 7.87
C GLN A 193 11.86 -28.47 8.14
N ASP A 194 11.14 -27.84 7.20
CA ASP A 194 9.72 -27.49 7.35
C ASP A 194 8.77 -28.46 6.61
N SER A 195 9.25 -29.64 6.20
CA SER A 195 8.47 -30.67 5.45
C SER A 195 7.94 -31.78 6.35
#